data_AF-A0A923NC21-F1
#
_entry.id   AF-A0A923NC21-F1
#
_cell.length_a   1.000
_cell.length_b   1.000
_cell.length_c   1.000
_cell.angle_alpha   90.00
_cell.angle_beta   90.00
_cell.angle_gamma   90.00
#
_symmetry.space_group_name_H-M   'P 1'
#
loop_
_entity.id
_entity.type
_entity.pdbx_description
1 polymer ?
#
loop_
_entity_poly.entity_id
_entity_poly.type
_entity_poly.pdbx_seq_one_letter_code
_entity_poly.pdbx_strand_id
1 'polypeptide(L)'
;MKKRILSLLMTFCVAVCFVPTLAFANEAPTQTVVTIDVGGKNVDTTEYKIDDTRIILRSRDSVLYELTGTTDKKISVWGSNNAADIDQAFYIKLNTVTVNGGIEVVNSPVKMVIDVPKGTTNNINRVSANDLTIKGSGILNASYFDVTQKTKTSYMPSALHITDTTINVKCKKNRSCEFNGPCVLDGSANVTYVGGGSYAPLQVGVKADDTTHSLTLKDNAKLYCLQDNMGTPASYSVSGLELFNGATLKVEGNSYLEAQGKDSSGSYLGSAIASENDIIVEDNATINANAYGVAINTWGNVKATGGKIIAKSSRSNGIFAEQNIEIKNVEAEVEGYHPALYGKGGVSVENSKVTAEADDVAIYSPAKVTITNSIIKATSPDNYDGIRGNTGTKISGSWIETSGDETFADEPNPITNSVLFNGNNGKTIGNPQIPGDVTVGKDMTLDIAKDTSITVPDKKTFTNHGKIDVKGTFTKEEGGTVICDSHSGGTATCVKKATCDVCQAEYGDIDFNNHEGLKYVEAKAATKEQEGNIEYWYCEDCGKYFADKGGEKEIAQADTVIAKLPADPAADKNKDQNAGDKKNDASAATGDDSNLALWAALLLLSGCAAGGTVLYRRKQN
;
A
#
# COMPACT_ATOMS: atom_id res chain seq x y z
N MET A 1 -37.40 38.70 -0.47
CA MET A 1 -38.43 38.12 -1.37
C MET A 1 -37.96 36.75 -1.85
N LYS A 2 -38.80 35.72 -1.64
CA LYS A 2 -38.98 34.42 -2.36
C LYS A 2 -37.76 33.81 -3.10
N LYS A 3 -37.19 32.68 -2.64
CA LYS A 3 -37.57 31.24 -2.80
C LYS A 3 -36.86 30.53 -3.98
N ARG A 4 -35.94 29.61 -3.60
CA ARG A 4 -35.67 28.21 -4.04
C ARG A 4 -35.79 27.73 -5.52
N ILE A 5 -34.99 26.69 -5.80
CA ILE A 5 -35.07 25.60 -6.83
C ILE A 5 -34.14 25.84 -8.05
N LEU A 6 -32.95 25.21 -8.15
CA LEU A 6 -32.57 23.82 -8.49
C LEU A 6 -32.90 23.40 -9.95
N SER A 7 -31.86 23.00 -10.69
CA SER A 7 -31.80 21.81 -11.59
C SER A 7 -31.24 22.04 -13.00
N LEU A 8 -30.16 21.30 -13.27
CA LEU A 8 -29.71 20.65 -14.53
C LEU A 8 -30.10 21.24 -15.89
N LEU A 9 -29.09 21.46 -16.74
CA LEU A 9 -28.88 20.64 -17.95
C LEU A 9 -27.48 20.87 -18.56
N MET A 10 -26.68 19.80 -18.54
CA MET A 10 -25.50 19.61 -19.38
C MET A 10 -25.85 19.93 -20.84
N THR A 11 -25.08 20.81 -21.48
CA THR A 11 -24.98 20.84 -22.94
C THR A 11 -23.52 20.60 -23.28
N PHE A 12 -23.19 19.33 -23.46
CA PHE A 12 -21.92 18.87 -24.02
C PHE A 12 -21.99 19.16 -25.53
N CYS A 13 -21.39 20.26 -25.98
CA CYS A 13 -21.19 20.50 -27.41
C CYS A 13 -20.09 19.57 -27.92
N VAL A 14 -20.45 18.32 -28.24
CA VAL A 14 -19.66 17.47 -29.13
C VAL A 14 -19.82 18.04 -30.54
N ALA A 15 -18.84 18.82 -30.99
CA ALA A 15 -18.65 19.09 -32.40
C ALA A 15 -18.19 17.77 -33.06
N VAL A 16 -19.15 16.97 -33.52
CA VAL A 16 -18.90 15.81 -34.37
C VAL A 16 -18.46 16.35 -35.73
N CYS A 17 -17.16 16.48 -35.92
CA CYS A 17 -16.56 16.56 -37.24
C CYS A 17 -16.74 15.20 -37.91
N PHE A 18 -17.84 15.02 -38.63
CA PHE A 18 -17.99 13.93 -39.59
C PHE A 18 -16.98 14.13 -40.73
N VAL A 19 -15.77 13.60 -40.54
CA VAL A 19 -14.91 13.23 -41.66
C VAL A 19 -15.46 11.90 -42.18
N PRO A 20 -15.71 11.72 -43.49
CA PRO A 20 -16.16 10.45 -44.01
C PRO A 20 -15.05 9.41 -43.76
N THR A 21 -15.32 8.46 -42.87
CA THR A 21 -14.55 7.23 -42.77
C THR A 21 -14.79 6.45 -44.06
N LEU A 22 -13.89 6.62 -45.03
CA LEU A 22 -13.68 5.61 -46.06
C LEU A 22 -13.20 4.35 -45.31
N ALA A 23 -14.15 3.51 -44.94
CA ALA A 23 -13.88 2.14 -44.58
C ALA A 23 -13.34 1.44 -45.84
N PHE A 24 -12.03 1.50 -46.03
CA PHE A 24 -11.36 0.46 -46.79
C PHE A 24 -11.49 -0.81 -45.93
N ALA A 25 -12.52 -1.59 -46.23
CA ALA A 25 -12.47 -3.02 -45.95
C ALA A 25 -11.27 -3.54 -46.73
N ASN A 26 -10.11 -3.57 -46.07
CA ASN A 26 -8.97 -4.34 -46.54
C ASN A 26 -9.43 -5.79 -46.35
N GLU A 27 -10.10 -6.36 -47.36
CA GLU A 27 -10.35 -7.79 -47.41
C GLU A 27 -8.97 -8.44 -47.24
N ALA A 28 -8.75 -9.10 -46.10
CA ALA A 28 -7.51 -9.81 -45.87
C ALA A 28 -7.31 -10.76 -47.07
N PRO A 29 -6.11 -10.76 -47.70
CA PRO A 29 -5.89 -11.58 -48.88
C PRO A 29 -6.30 -13.02 -48.56
N THR A 30 -7.17 -13.58 -49.38
CA THR A 30 -7.68 -14.94 -49.15
C THR A 30 -6.52 -15.91 -49.34
N GLN A 31 -5.95 -16.39 -48.24
CA GLN A 31 -4.85 -17.34 -48.25
C GLN A 31 -5.36 -18.74 -48.63
N THR A 32 -4.65 -19.41 -49.52
CA THR A 32 -4.86 -20.83 -49.77
C THR A 32 -4.28 -21.62 -48.61
N VAL A 33 -5.08 -22.49 -48.00
CA VAL A 33 -4.62 -23.33 -46.87
C VAL A 33 -3.88 -24.56 -47.42
N VAL A 34 -2.64 -24.75 -47.00
CA VAL A 34 -1.82 -25.93 -47.32
C VAL A 34 -1.52 -26.68 -46.03
N THR A 35 -2.11 -27.86 -45.88
CA THR A 35 -1.86 -28.71 -44.71
C THR A 35 -0.61 -29.58 -44.93
N ILE A 36 0.33 -29.53 -43.98
CA ILE A 36 1.57 -30.30 -43.99
C ILE A 36 1.58 -31.22 -42.77
N ASP A 37 1.60 -32.53 -43.00
CA ASP A 37 2.09 -33.49 -42.00
C ASP A 37 3.62 -33.43 -42.01
N VAL A 38 4.20 -32.87 -40.94
CA VAL A 38 5.65 -32.64 -40.85
C VAL A 38 6.45 -33.94 -40.72
N GLY A 39 5.79 -35.05 -40.35
CA GLY A 39 6.36 -36.40 -40.35
C GLY A 39 6.21 -37.14 -41.69
N GLY A 40 5.62 -36.47 -42.69
CA GLY A 40 5.35 -37.05 -44.00
C GLY A 40 6.59 -37.46 -44.79
N LYS A 41 6.35 -38.23 -45.85
CA LYS A 41 7.41 -38.65 -46.79
C LYS A 41 7.98 -37.47 -47.56
N ASN A 42 9.15 -37.67 -48.14
CA ASN A 42 9.76 -36.68 -49.04
C ASN A 42 8.79 -36.29 -50.15
N VAL A 43 8.66 -34.98 -50.35
CA VAL A 43 7.76 -34.39 -51.34
C VAL A 43 8.37 -33.07 -51.83
N ASP A 44 8.18 -32.74 -53.09
CA ASP A 44 8.63 -31.49 -53.70
C ASP A 44 7.44 -30.89 -54.47
N THR A 45 6.77 -29.92 -53.85
CA THR A 45 5.62 -29.20 -54.42
C THR A 45 5.99 -27.76 -54.71
N THR A 46 5.10 -27.02 -55.37
CA THR A 46 5.29 -25.58 -55.58
C THR A 46 5.39 -24.83 -54.25
N GLU A 47 4.57 -25.20 -53.27
CA GLU A 47 4.40 -24.48 -52.01
C GLU A 47 5.38 -24.91 -50.93
N TYR A 48 5.81 -26.18 -50.92
CA TYR A 48 6.74 -26.69 -49.91
C TYR A 48 7.51 -27.92 -50.37
N LYS A 49 8.63 -28.18 -49.67
CA LYS A 49 9.44 -29.39 -49.84
C LYS A 49 9.70 -30.05 -48.50
N ILE A 50 9.57 -31.37 -48.44
CA ILE A 50 10.10 -32.23 -47.37
C ILE A 50 11.20 -33.07 -48.00
N ASP A 51 12.41 -33.01 -47.41
CA ASP A 51 13.50 -33.92 -47.74
C ASP A 51 14.03 -34.64 -46.49
N ASP A 52 15.07 -35.45 -46.65
CA ASP A 52 15.64 -36.23 -45.55
C ASP A 52 16.16 -35.37 -44.38
N THR A 53 16.48 -34.10 -44.64
CA THR A 53 17.14 -33.21 -43.68
C THR A 53 16.24 -32.10 -43.13
N ARG A 54 15.29 -31.59 -43.91
CA ARG A 54 14.52 -30.39 -43.58
C ARG A 54 13.17 -30.31 -44.29
N ILE A 55 12.37 -29.36 -43.83
CA ILE A 55 11.15 -28.88 -44.51
C ILE A 55 11.39 -27.44 -44.96
N ILE A 56 11.01 -27.09 -46.18
CA ILE A 56 11.18 -25.76 -46.76
C ILE A 56 9.81 -25.21 -47.15
N LEU A 57 9.41 -24.07 -46.60
CA LEU A 57 8.22 -23.32 -47.03
C LEU A 57 8.63 -22.36 -48.16
N ARG A 58 7.85 -22.27 -49.24
CA ARG A 58 8.24 -21.54 -50.47
C ARG A 58 7.35 -20.34 -50.80
N SER A 59 6.06 -20.39 -50.52
CA SER A 59 5.08 -19.37 -50.91
C SER A 59 4.80 -18.39 -49.78
N ARG A 60 4.92 -17.09 -50.09
CA ARG A 60 4.61 -15.97 -49.18
C ARG A 60 3.26 -15.38 -49.52
N ASP A 61 2.63 -14.73 -48.55
CA ASP A 61 1.40 -13.92 -48.61
C ASP A 61 0.10 -14.63 -49.06
N SER A 62 0.20 -15.52 -50.03
CA SER A 62 -0.89 -16.26 -50.68
C SER A 62 -1.21 -17.60 -50.02
N VAL A 63 -0.36 -18.09 -49.09
CA VAL A 63 -0.49 -19.42 -48.48
C VAL A 63 -0.48 -19.33 -46.96
N LEU A 64 -1.41 -20.06 -46.33
CA LEU A 64 -1.42 -20.39 -44.92
C LEU A 64 -0.99 -21.85 -44.73
N TYR A 65 0.16 -22.08 -44.12
CA TYR A 65 0.66 -23.43 -43.86
C TYR A 65 0.11 -23.97 -42.54
N GLU A 66 -0.81 -24.93 -42.60
CA GLU A 66 -1.30 -25.63 -41.41
C GLU A 66 -0.41 -26.84 -41.11
N LEU A 67 0.34 -26.77 -40.02
CA LEU A 67 1.31 -27.80 -39.63
C LEU A 67 0.68 -28.78 -38.63
N THR A 68 0.85 -30.07 -38.89
CA THR A 68 0.40 -31.19 -38.05
C THR A 68 1.50 -32.25 -37.95
N GLY A 69 1.39 -33.19 -37.01
CA GLY A 69 2.31 -34.33 -36.91
C GLY A 69 3.56 -34.06 -36.06
N THR A 70 4.57 -34.92 -36.21
CA THR A 70 5.82 -34.86 -35.43
C THR A 70 7.03 -35.04 -36.33
N THR A 71 8.07 -34.23 -36.13
CA THR A 71 9.32 -34.34 -36.89
C THR A 71 10.54 -33.86 -36.10
N ASP A 72 11.70 -34.44 -36.43
CA ASP A 72 13.01 -33.95 -36.01
C ASP A 72 13.63 -32.97 -37.03
N LYS A 73 13.03 -32.87 -38.22
CA LYS A 73 13.49 -31.98 -39.27
C LYS A 73 13.26 -30.52 -38.88
N LYS A 74 14.22 -29.66 -39.23
CA LYS A 74 14.03 -28.21 -39.14
C LYS A 74 13.07 -27.74 -40.24
N ILE A 75 12.18 -26.81 -39.90
CA ILE A 75 11.37 -26.07 -40.87
C ILE A 75 12.08 -24.75 -41.18
N SER A 76 12.34 -24.53 -42.47
CA SER A 76 13.07 -23.37 -42.97
C SER A 76 12.13 -22.42 -43.68
N VAL A 77 12.12 -21.17 -43.23
CA VAL A 77 11.36 -20.05 -43.80
C VAL A 77 12.33 -19.16 -44.56
N TRP A 78 12.17 -19.02 -45.88
CA TRP A 78 13.17 -18.35 -46.73
C TRP A 78 12.70 -16.97 -47.18
N GLY A 79 13.43 -15.93 -46.78
CA GLY A 79 13.26 -14.57 -47.31
C GLY A 79 13.69 -14.42 -48.76
N SER A 80 13.48 -13.23 -49.32
CA SER A 80 13.67 -12.98 -50.75
C SER A 80 15.10 -12.63 -51.16
N ASN A 81 15.95 -12.20 -50.22
CA ASN A 81 17.22 -11.49 -50.50
C ASN A 81 17.02 -10.20 -51.33
N ASN A 82 15.82 -9.63 -51.32
CA ASN A 82 15.46 -8.42 -52.04
C ASN A 82 14.76 -7.44 -51.11
N ALA A 83 15.35 -6.27 -50.92
CA ALA A 83 14.84 -5.23 -50.01
C ALA A 83 13.42 -4.76 -50.37
N ALA A 84 13.01 -4.86 -51.64
CA ALA A 84 11.67 -4.46 -52.08
C ALA A 84 10.55 -5.35 -51.50
N ASP A 85 10.89 -6.54 -51.01
CA ASP A 85 9.94 -7.53 -50.49
C ASP A 85 9.83 -7.48 -48.96
N ILE A 86 10.19 -6.36 -48.33
CA ILE A 86 10.22 -6.18 -46.87
C ILE A 86 8.87 -6.43 -46.19
N ASP A 87 7.76 -6.29 -46.93
CA ASP A 87 6.40 -6.46 -46.40
C ASP A 87 5.84 -7.87 -46.55
N GLN A 88 6.54 -8.76 -47.25
CA GLN A 88 6.09 -10.14 -47.44
C GLN A 88 6.20 -10.96 -46.15
N ALA A 89 5.28 -11.90 -45.97
CA ALA A 89 5.21 -12.76 -44.80
C ALA A 89 4.94 -14.23 -45.14
N PHE A 90 5.44 -15.11 -44.27
CA PHE A 90 4.95 -16.48 -44.17
C PHE A 90 3.90 -16.57 -43.07
N TYR A 91 2.80 -17.25 -43.37
CA TYR A 91 1.71 -17.48 -42.44
C TYR A 91 1.66 -18.97 -42.09
N ILE A 92 1.78 -19.28 -40.80
CA ILE A 92 1.88 -20.64 -40.29
C ILE A 92 0.81 -20.82 -39.22
N LYS A 93 -0.03 -21.84 -39.35
CA LYS A 93 -0.99 -22.25 -38.33
C LYS A 93 -0.50 -23.54 -37.67
N LEU A 94 -0.31 -23.52 -36.36
CA LEU A 94 0.13 -24.71 -35.61
C LEU A 94 -1.09 -25.52 -35.16
N ASN A 95 -1.16 -26.80 -35.53
CA ASN A 95 -2.28 -27.66 -35.17
C ASN A 95 -1.79 -28.94 -34.48
N THR A 96 -1.48 -28.81 -33.20
CA THR A 96 -0.98 -29.88 -32.32
C THR A 96 0.28 -30.53 -32.90
N VAL A 97 1.21 -29.69 -33.36
CA VAL A 97 2.44 -30.12 -34.05
C VAL A 97 3.63 -30.20 -33.10
N THR A 98 4.54 -31.15 -33.35
CA THR A 98 5.85 -31.23 -32.70
C THR A 98 6.97 -31.12 -33.73
N VAL A 99 7.86 -30.13 -33.57
CA VAL A 99 9.00 -29.88 -34.46
C VAL A 99 10.27 -29.71 -33.61
N ASN A 100 10.99 -30.82 -33.41
CA ASN A 100 12.22 -30.83 -32.60
C ASN A 100 13.38 -30.10 -33.30
N GLY A 101 13.33 -29.97 -34.63
CA GLY A 101 14.30 -29.19 -35.41
C GLY A 101 14.05 -27.67 -35.38
N GLY A 102 12.90 -27.22 -34.88
CA GLY A 102 12.51 -25.81 -34.85
C GLY A 102 11.96 -25.25 -36.18
N ILE A 103 11.47 -24.02 -36.12
CA ILE A 103 11.01 -23.19 -37.24
C ILE A 103 11.84 -21.92 -37.24
N GLU A 104 12.59 -21.69 -38.32
CA GLU A 104 13.54 -20.58 -38.38
C GLU A 104 13.54 -19.89 -39.73
N VAL A 105 13.65 -18.56 -39.70
CA VAL A 105 13.96 -17.75 -40.88
C VAL A 105 15.43 -17.96 -41.26
N VAL A 106 15.67 -18.31 -42.52
CA VAL A 106 17.02 -18.63 -43.06
C VAL A 106 17.70 -17.41 -43.66
N ASN A 107 16.93 -16.52 -44.29
CA ASN A 107 17.44 -15.33 -44.97
C ASN A 107 16.38 -14.21 -44.98
N SER A 108 16.84 -12.99 -45.26
CA SER A 108 16.09 -11.74 -45.10
C SER A 108 15.81 -11.08 -46.46
N PRO A 109 14.75 -10.26 -46.59
CA PRO A 109 13.69 -10.04 -45.61
C PRO A 109 12.59 -11.09 -45.73
N VAL A 110 11.97 -11.44 -44.60
CA VAL A 110 10.60 -11.96 -44.54
C VAL A 110 10.07 -11.94 -43.10
N LYS A 111 8.78 -11.61 -42.95
CA LYS A 111 8.08 -11.65 -41.65
C LYS A 111 7.59 -13.07 -41.40
N MET A 112 7.55 -13.51 -40.15
CA MET A 112 7.00 -14.79 -39.76
C MET A 112 5.77 -14.58 -38.87
N VAL A 113 4.61 -15.02 -39.34
CA VAL A 113 3.34 -14.93 -38.62
C VAL A 113 2.89 -16.33 -38.22
N ILE A 114 2.74 -16.57 -36.92
CA ILE A 114 2.31 -17.85 -36.36
C ILE A 114 0.93 -17.68 -35.70
N ASP A 115 -0.05 -18.44 -36.17
CA ASP A 115 -1.34 -18.62 -35.52
C ASP A 115 -1.31 -19.89 -34.66
N VAL A 116 -1.67 -19.75 -33.38
CA VAL A 116 -1.73 -20.80 -32.36
C VAL A 116 -3.19 -20.93 -31.91
N PRO A 117 -4.00 -21.74 -32.60
CA PRO A 117 -5.43 -21.82 -32.36
C PRO A 117 -5.76 -22.33 -30.96
N LYS A 118 -6.91 -21.88 -30.44
CA LYS A 118 -7.47 -22.33 -29.17
C LYS A 118 -7.55 -23.86 -29.11
N GLY A 119 -7.17 -24.43 -27.97
CA GLY A 119 -7.24 -25.87 -27.73
C GLY A 119 -6.09 -26.68 -28.33
N THR A 120 -5.12 -26.04 -28.99
CA THR A 120 -3.91 -26.70 -29.47
C THR A 120 -2.77 -26.57 -28.48
N THR A 121 -1.90 -27.59 -28.42
CA THR A 121 -0.61 -27.54 -27.72
C THR A 121 0.46 -27.96 -28.70
N ASN A 122 1.43 -27.08 -28.92
CA ASN A 122 2.44 -27.24 -29.96
C ASN A 122 3.83 -27.21 -29.33
N ASN A 123 4.71 -28.10 -29.76
CA ASN A 123 6.06 -28.23 -29.22
C ASN A 123 7.07 -27.90 -30.31
N ILE A 124 7.67 -26.72 -30.26
CA ILE A 124 8.66 -26.29 -31.24
C ILE A 124 9.96 -25.99 -30.50
N ASN A 125 10.99 -26.82 -30.67
CA ASN A 125 12.24 -26.67 -29.90
C ASN A 125 12.87 -25.27 -30.07
N ARG A 126 12.82 -24.71 -31.29
CA ARG A 126 13.34 -23.37 -31.61
C ARG A 126 12.38 -22.59 -32.51
N VAL A 127 11.99 -21.38 -32.11
CA VAL A 127 11.25 -20.41 -32.93
C VAL A 127 12.10 -19.16 -33.04
N SER A 128 12.46 -18.76 -34.26
CA SER A 128 13.40 -17.65 -34.44
C SER A 128 13.21 -16.90 -35.76
N ALA A 129 13.07 -15.57 -35.69
CA ALA A 129 12.97 -14.67 -36.84
C ALA A 129 13.47 -13.25 -36.47
N ASN A 130 13.67 -12.39 -37.47
CA ASN A 130 13.85 -10.95 -37.22
C ASN A 130 12.52 -10.26 -36.92
N ASP A 131 11.47 -10.50 -37.71
CA ASP A 131 10.13 -9.94 -37.46
C ASP A 131 9.16 -11.10 -37.22
N LEU A 132 8.69 -11.21 -35.98
CA LEU A 132 7.87 -12.32 -35.49
C LEU A 132 6.54 -11.82 -34.92
N THR A 133 5.44 -12.32 -35.47
CA THR A 133 4.10 -12.13 -34.92
C THR A 133 3.52 -13.47 -34.50
N ILE A 134 2.99 -13.57 -33.29
CA ILE A 134 2.29 -14.75 -32.77
C ILE A 134 0.94 -14.36 -32.22
N LYS A 135 -0.10 -15.09 -32.61
CA LYS A 135 -1.47 -14.82 -32.18
C LYS A 135 -2.25 -16.10 -31.91
N GLY A 136 -3.35 -15.96 -31.18
CA GLY A 136 -4.30 -17.03 -30.91
C GLY A 136 -4.10 -17.63 -29.52
N SER A 137 -5.16 -18.18 -28.95
CA SER A 137 -5.21 -18.54 -27.52
C SER A 137 -4.79 -20.00 -27.22
N GLY A 138 -3.94 -20.60 -28.06
CA GLY A 138 -3.37 -21.92 -27.82
C GLY A 138 -2.06 -21.88 -27.03
N ILE A 139 -1.37 -23.02 -26.95
CA ILE A 139 -0.12 -23.19 -26.20
C ILE A 139 1.04 -23.49 -27.16
N LEU A 140 2.14 -22.76 -27.00
CA LEU A 140 3.43 -22.99 -27.67
C LEU A 140 4.52 -23.27 -26.63
N ASN A 141 5.08 -24.47 -26.64
CA ASN A 141 6.22 -24.84 -25.82
C ASN A 141 7.50 -24.78 -26.66
N ALA A 142 8.54 -24.15 -26.12
CA ALA A 142 9.84 -24.05 -26.77
C ALA A 142 11.00 -24.22 -25.79
N SER A 143 12.20 -24.44 -26.33
CA SER A 143 13.46 -24.32 -25.58
C SER A 143 14.30 -23.13 -26.02
N TYR A 144 13.87 -22.47 -27.10
CA TYR A 144 14.51 -21.31 -27.68
C TYR A 144 13.45 -20.49 -28.41
N PHE A 145 13.18 -19.28 -27.94
CA PHE A 145 12.18 -18.38 -28.52
C PHE A 145 12.76 -16.98 -28.59
N ASP A 146 13.11 -16.57 -29.80
CA ASP A 146 14.00 -15.44 -30.00
C ASP A 146 13.55 -14.58 -31.18
N VAL A 147 13.70 -13.27 -30.99
CA VAL A 147 13.74 -12.31 -32.08
C VAL A 147 15.18 -11.88 -32.31
N THR A 148 15.75 -12.32 -33.43
CA THR A 148 17.18 -12.15 -33.72
C THR A 148 17.52 -10.71 -34.11
N GLN A 149 18.76 -10.32 -33.85
CA GLN A 149 19.30 -9.01 -34.21
C GLN A 149 19.31 -8.79 -35.73
N LYS A 150 18.92 -7.60 -36.19
CA LYS A 150 19.15 -7.16 -37.57
C LYS A 150 20.65 -7.03 -37.81
N THR A 151 21.20 -7.88 -38.67
CA THR A 151 22.61 -7.79 -39.13
C THR A 151 22.77 -6.73 -40.22
N LYS A 152 24.01 -6.30 -40.50
CA LYS A 152 24.30 -5.35 -41.60
C LYS A 152 23.83 -5.81 -42.98
N THR A 153 23.69 -7.12 -43.16
CA THR A 153 23.25 -7.76 -44.40
C THR A 153 21.77 -8.12 -44.40
N SER A 154 21.07 -7.95 -43.27
CA SER A 154 19.63 -8.17 -43.16
C SER A 154 18.86 -6.89 -43.47
N TYR A 155 17.85 -7.00 -44.33
CA TYR A 155 16.93 -5.89 -44.62
C TYR A 155 15.88 -5.75 -43.51
N MET A 156 15.41 -6.89 -42.97
CA MET A 156 14.32 -6.97 -41.99
C MET A 156 14.68 -6.35 -40.64
N PRO A 157 13.94 -5.33 -40.16
CA PRO A 157 14.04 -4.86 -38.77
C PRO A 157 13.67 -5.97 -37.79
N SER A 158 14.25 -5.89 -36.59
CA SER A 158 13.83 -6.78 -35.50
C SER A 158 12.51 -6.28 -34.92
N ALA A 159 11.53 -7.15 -34.70
CA ALA A 159 10.29 -6.84 -33.99
C ALA A 159 9.60 -8.11 -33.45
N LEU A 160 8.88 -7.96 -32.34
CA LEU A 160 8.03 -8.99 -31.76
C LEU A 160 6.63 -8.46 -31.48
N HIS A 161 5.62 -9.23 -31.86
CA HIS A 161 4.25 -9.02 -31.36
C HIS A 161 3.63 -10.34 -30.96
N ILE A 162 3.17 -10.46 -29.71
CA ILE A 162 2.44 -11.62 -29.19
C ILE A 162 1.08 -11.18 -28.68
N THR A 163 0.01 -11.80 -29.19
CA THR A 163 -1.38 -11.53 -28.78
C THR A 163 -2.06 -12.81 -28.32
N ASP A 164 -2.60 -12.81 -27.09
CA ASP A 164 -3.41 -13.90 -26.49
C ASP A 164 -2.74 -15.27 -26.28
N THR A 165 -1.57 -15.52 -26.86
CA THR A 165 -0.92 -16.85 -26.84
C THR A 165 -0.26 -17.17 -25.50
N THR A 166 -0.39 -18.42 -25.06
CA THR A 166 0.43 -18.95 -23.97
C THR A 166 1.73 -19.53 -24.53
N ILE A 167 2.87 -19.00 -24.11
CA ILE A 167 4.20 -19.45 -24.55
C ILE A 167 5.02 -19.87 -23.34
N ASN A 168 5.53 -21.11 -23.35
CA ASN A 168 6.37 -21.64 -22.30
C ASN A 168 7.76 -21.96 -22.85
N VAL A 169 8.78 -21.28 -22.33
CA VAL A 169 10.17 -21.42 -22.77
C VAL A 169 11.00 -21.97 -21.62
N LYS A 170 11.61 -23.14 -21.84
CA LYS A 170 12.62 -23.70 -20.94
C LYS A 170 13.99 -23.47 -21.54
N CYS A 171 14.68 -22.43 -21.09
CA CYS A 171 15.98 -22.05 -21.63
C CYS A 171 17.01 -23.14 -21.38
N LYS A 172 17.79 -23.49 -22.41
CA LYS A 172 18.89 -24.44 -22.24
C LYS A 172 20.01 -23.82 -21.40
N LYS A 173 20.72 -24.66 -20.65
CA LYS A 173 21.90 -24.26 -19.87
C LYS A 173 22.89 -23.48 -20.75
N ASN A 174 23.54 -22.47 -20.17
CA ASN A 174 24.51 -21.60 -20.85
C ASN A 174 23.93 -20.83 -22.06
N ARG A 175 22.63 -20.52 -22.07
CA ARG A 175 22.01 -19.66 -23.09
C ARG A 175 21.00 -18.71 -22.48
N SER A 176 20.85 -17.56 -23.12
CA SER A 176 19.73 -16.65 -22.95
C SER A 176 18.84 -16.70 -24.20
N CYS A 177 17.58 -16.27 -24.06
CA CYS A 177 16.71 -15.93 -25.17
C CYS A 177 16.73 -14.42 -25.39
N GLU A 178 16.61 -13.99 -26.64
CA GLU A 178 16.79 -12.60 -27.01
C GLU A 178 15.53 -12.00 -27.65
N PHE A 179 15.14 -10.81 -27.18
CA PHE A 179 14.17 -9.93 -27.83
C PHE A 179 14.88 -8.71 -28.38
N ASN A 180 14.84 -8.51 -29.69
CA ASN A 180 15.47 -7.37 -30.34
C ASN A 180 14.43 -6.54 -31.10
N GLY A 181 14.68 -5.24 -31.13
CA GLY A 181 13.77 -4.23 -31.69
C GLY A 181 12.55 -3.98 -30.81
N PRO A 182 11.50 -3.34 -31.34
CA PRO A 182 10.26 -3.13 -30.62
C PRO A 182 9.53 -4.45 -30.35
N CYS A 183 9.28 -4.75 -29.08
CA CYS A 183 8.61 -5.96 -28.65
C CYS A 183 7.34 -5.63 -27.85
N VAL A 184 6.21 -6.21 -28.24
CA VAL A 184 4.90 -5.97 -27.63
C VAL A 184 4.21 -7.28 -27.29
N LEU A 185 3.75 -7.40 -26.03
CA LEU A 185 2.86 -8.46 -25.57
C LEU A 185 1.52 -7.81 -25.19
N ASP A 186 0.41 -8.30 -25.77
CA ASP A 186 -0.91 -7.72 -25.56
C ASP A 186 -2.07 -8.74 -25.54
N GLY A 187 -3.30 -8.24 -25.41
CA GLY A 187 -4.47 -9.05 -25.15
C GLY A 187 -4.32 -9.85 -23.85
N SER A 188 -4.43 -11.16 -23.94
CA SER A 188 -4.24 -12.12 -22.83
C SER A 188 -2.96 -12.94 -22.97
N ALA A 189 -1.95 -12.43 -23.69
CA ALA A 189 -0.68 -13.14 -23.88
C ALA A 189 -0.09 -13.58 -22.53
N ASN A 190 0.43 -14.80 -22.44
CA ASN A 190 0.98 -15.36 -21.21
C ASN A 190 2.31 -16.06 -21.51
N VAL A 191 3.40 -15.36 -21.31
CA VAL A 191 4.74 -15.78 -21.75
C VAL A 191 5.59 -16.09 -20.52
N THR A 192 6.09 -17.31 -20.43
CA THR A 192 6.95 -17.75 -19.34
C THR A 192 8.30 -18.20 -19.89
N TYR A 193 9.36 -17.63 -19.36
CA TYR A 193 10.73 -18.11 -19.50
C TYR A 193 11.22 -18.67 -18.17
N VAL A 194 11.81 -19.85 -18.21
CA VAL A 194 12.53 -20.44 -17.09
C VAL A 194 14.00 -20.60 -17.48
N GLY A 195 14.88 -19.93 -16.74
CA GLY A 195 16.32 -19.90 -16.97
C GLY A 195 16.98 -21.27 -16.79
N GLY A 196 18.17 -21.43 -17.38
CA GLY A 196 19.01 -22.62 -17.24
C GLY A 196 20.19 -22.44 -16.28
N GLY A 197 20.12 -21.44 -15.40
CA GLY A 197 21.05 -21.22 -14.28
C GLY A 197 22.38 -20.55 -14.61
N SER A 198 22.59 -19.98 -15.81
CA SER A 198 23.88 -19.39 -16.21
C SER A 198 23.79 -18.01 -16.86
N TYR A 199 22.65 -17.67 -17.44
CA TYR A 199 22.36 -16.36 -18.03
C TYR A 199 20.92 -16.01 -17.69
N ALA A 200 20.56 -14.73 -17.85
CA ALA A 200 19.19 -14.32 -17.72
C ALA A 200 18.29 -15.14 -18.67
N PRO A 201 17.10 -15.58 -18.24
CA PRO A 201 16.16 -16.27 -19.10
C PRO A 201 15.79 -15.44 -20.33
N LEU A 202 15.73 -14.11 -20.19
CA LEU A 202 15.40 -13.18 -21.26
C LEU A 202 16.31 -11.95 -21.24
N GLN A 203 16.88 -11.63 -22.39
CA GLN A 203 17.62 -10.41 -22.67
C GLN A 203 16.90 -9.60 -23.74
N VAL A 204 16.77 -8.29 -23.52
CA VAL A 204 16.16 -7.35 -24.46
C VAL A 204 17.25 -6.42 -24.98
N GLY A 205 17.38 -6.35 -26.30
CA GLY A 205 18.19 -5.35 -26.98
C GLY A 205 19.69 -5.54 -26.84
N VAL A 206 20.21 -6.76 -27.08
CA VAL A 206 21.63 -7.09 -26.90
C VAL A 206 22.58 -6.49 -27.96
N LYS A 207 22.06 -5.76 -28.96
CA LYS A 207 22.84 -5.19 -30.06
C LYS A 207 23.33 -3.77 -29.73
N ALA A 208 24.64 -3.62 -29.56
CA ALA A 208 25.27 -2.39 -29.05
C ALA A 208 25.05 -1.11 -29.87
N ASP A 209 24.80 -1.21 -31.18
CA ASP A 209 24.62 -0.09 -32.11
C ASP A 209 23.16 0.16 -32.50
N ASP A 210 22.20 -0.37 -31.74
CA ASP A 210 20.76 -0.25 -31.99
C ASP A 210 20.02 0.19 -30.72
N THR A 211 19.48 1.40 -30.73
CA THR A 211 18.74 1.99 -29.60
C THR A 211 17.22 1.93 -29.79
N THR A 212 16.73 1.16 -30.76
CA THR A 212 15.29 1.05 -31.07
C THR A 212 14.57 0.00 -30.23
N HIS A 213 15.31 -0.70 -29.38
CA HIS A 213 14.84 -1.79 -28.57
C HIS A 213 13.84 -1.32 -27.51
N SER A 214 12.78 -2.08 -27.31
CA SER A 214 11.80 -1.83 -26.25
C SER A 214 11.01 -3.09 -25.93
N LEU A 215 10.50 -3.17 -24.72
CA LEU A 215 9.57 -4.21 -24.30
C LEU A 215 8.35 -3.55 -23.66
N THR A 216 7.19 -3.74 -24.28
CA THR A 216 5.90 -3.24 -23.79
C THR A 216 4.96 -4.39 -23.48
N LEU A 217 4.42 -4.41 -22.26
CA LEU A 217 3.29 -5.26 -21.88
C LEU A 217 2.06 -4.37 -21.69
N LYS A 218 0.94 -4.74 -22.31
CA LYS A 218 -0.32 -3.99 -22.21
C LYS A 218 -1.53 -4.92 -22.09
N ASP A 219 -2.72 -4.34 -21.99
CA ASP A 219 -3.98 -5.05 -21.79
C ASP A 219 -3.95 -5.97 -20.56
N ASN A 220 -3.98 -7.28 -20.70
CA ASN A 220 -3.88 -8.26 -19.60
C ASN A 220 -2.69 -9.21 -19.79
N ALA A 221 -1.69 -8.78 -20.58
CA ALA A 221 -0.53 -9.59 -20.90
C ALA A 221 0.30 -9.93 -19.66
N LYS A 222 0.93 -11.10 -19.67
CA LYS A 222 1.77 -11.58 -18.57
C LYS A 222 3.12 -12.05 -19.09
N LEU A 223 4.18 -11.63 -18.43
CA LEU A 223 5.55 -12.10 -18.65
C LEU A 223 6.15 -12.60 -17.35
N TYR A 224 6.75 -13.78 -17.41
CA TYR A 224 7.44 -14.40 -16.29
C TYR A 224 8.88 -14.71 -16.71
N CYS A 225 9.86 -14.07 -16.05
CA CYS A 225 11.29 -14.28 -16.25
C CYS A 225 11.86 -14.97 -15.00
N LEU A 226 11.66 -16.28 -14.93
CA LEU A 226 11.90 -17.09 -13.73
C LEU A 226 13.22 -17.85 -13.80
N GLN A 227 13.76 -18.27 -12.66
CA GLN A 227 14.98 -19.07 -12.60
C GLN A 227 14.68 -20.52 -12.26
N ASP A 228 15.53 -21.42 -12.74
CA ASP A 228 15.56 -22.78 -12.25
C ASP A 228 16.29 -22.88 -10.91
N ASN A 229 15.81 -23.77 -10.04
CA ASN A 229 16.50 -24.16 -8.80
C ASN A 229 16.94 -22.97 -7.95
N MET A 230 16.01 -22.09 -7.55
CA MET A 230 16.30 -20.87 -6.77
C MET A 230 17.13 -21.11 -5.50
N GLY A 231 17.01 -22.28 -4.86
CA GLY A 231 17.78 -22.63 -3.67
C GLY A 231 19.24 -23.01 -3.91
N THR A 232 19.71 -23.06 -5.16
CA THR A 232 21.11 -23.35 -5.50
C THR A 232 21.76 -22.11 -6.10
N PRO A 233 22.83 -21.55 -5.49
CA PRO A 233 23.54 -20.41 -6.06
C PRO A 233 24.13 -20.70 -7.45
N ALA A 234 24.11 -19.70 -8.32
CA ALA A 234 24.83 -19.74 -9.60
C ALA A 234 26.33 -19.45 -9.40
N SER A 235 27.15 -19.81 -10.39
CA SER A 235 28.58 -19.47 -10.38
C SER A 235 28.86 -18.00 -10.69
N TYR A 236 27.87 -17.29 -11.24
CA TYR A 236 27.94 -15.89 -11.67
C TYR A 236 26.62 -15.18 -11.33
N SER A 237 26.59 -13.85 -11.48
CA SER A 237 25.34 -13.10 -11.39
C SER A 237 24.40 -13.54 -12.52
N VAL A 238 23.17 -13.91 -12.17
CA VAL A 238 22.15 -14.34 -13.13
C VAL A 238 20.86 -13.59 -12.83
N SER A 239 20.59 -12.57 -13.63
CA SER A 239 19.38 -11.76 -13.51
C SER A 239 18.16 -12.44 -14.12
N GLY A 240 16.94 -11.99 -13.80
CA GLY A 240 15.71 -12.48 -14.44
C GLY A 240 15.49 -11.88 -15.82
N LEU A 241 15.41 -10.56 -15.90
CA LEU A 241 15.25 -9.80 -17.14
C LEU A 241 16.38 -8.78 -17.26
N GLU A 242 17.06 -8.74 -18.40
CA GLU A 242 18.10 -7.76 -18.69
C GLU A 242 17.73 -6.93 -19.92
N LEU A 243 17.80 -5.60 -19.80
CA LEU A 243 17.53 -4.65 -20.87
C LEU A 243 18.77 -3.82 -21.16
N PHE A 244 19.30 -3.95 -22.38
CA PHE A 244 20.54 -3.32 -22.82
C PHE A 244 20.29 -2.23 -23.86
N ASN A 245 21.32 -1.41 -24.12
CA ASN A 245 21.42 -0.47 -25.23
C ASN A 245 20.26 0.53 -25.28
N GLY A 246 19.84 1.00 -24.11
CA GLY A 246 18.78 1.98 -23.99
C GLY A 246 17.37 1.39 -24.11
N ALA A 247 17.19 0.06 -24.07
CA ALA A 247 15.87 -0.55 -24.18
C ALA A 247 14.94 -0.11 -23.03
N THR A 248 13.81 0.50 -23.38
CA THR A 248 12.78 0.90 -22.39
C THR A 248 11.88 -0.28 -22.05
N LEU A 249 11.62 -0.47 -20.76
CA LEU A 249 10.59 -1.37 -20.26
C LEU A 249 9.33 -0.57 -19.94
N LYS A 250 8.19 -0.91 -20.58
CA LYS A 250 6.88 -0.33 -20.28
C LYS A 250 5.88 -1.42 -19.88
N VAL A 251 5.21 -1.26 -18.75
CA VAL A 251 4.19 -2.19 -18.24
C VAL A 251 2.93 -1.37 -17.96
N GLU A 252 1.86 -1.57 -18.74
CA GLU A 252 0.64 -0.76 -18.73
C GLU A 252 -0.64 -1.64 -18.77
N GLY A 253 -1.83 -1.03 -18.75
CA GLY A 253 -3.11 -1.74 -18.64
C GLY A 253 -3.26 -2.49 -17.31
N ASN A 254 -3.72 -3.74 -17.37
CA ASN A 254 -3.75 -4.69 -16.25
C ASN A 254 -2.66 -5.77 -16.39
N SER A 255 -1.56 -5.45 -17.09
CA SER A 255 -0.51 -6.42 -17.38
C SER A 255 0.32 -6.78 -16.13
N TYR A 256 1.02 -7.91 -16.21
CA TYR A 256 1.79 -8.48 -15.11
C TYR A 256 3.19 -8.88 -15.54
N LEU A 257 4.21 -8.41 -14.85
CA LEU A 257 5.60 -8.84 -15.02
C LEU A 257 6.11 -9.44 -13.72
N GLU A 258 6.59 -10.68 -13.76
CA GLU A 258 7.36 -11.29 -12.67
C GLU A 258 8.77 -11.63 -13.13
N ALA A 259 9.77 -11.30 -12.30
CA ALA A 259 11.15 -11.63 -12.58
C ALA A 259 11.91 -12.06 -11.33
N GLN A 260 12.87 -12.97 -11.50
CA GLN A 260 13.66 -13.56 -10.42
C GLN A 260 15.17 -13.44 -10.64
N GLY A 261 15.86 -12.88 -9.65
CA GLY A 261 17.33 -12.79 -9.61
C GLY A 261 17.93 -13.86 -8.70
N LYS A 262 18.91 -14.63 -9.19
CA LYS A 262 19.46 -15.79 -8.49
C LYS A 262 20.58 -15.39 -7.50
N ASP A 263 20.75 -16.19 -6.44
CA ASP A 263 21.96 -16.13 -5.60
C ASP A 263 23.20 -16.52 -6.42
N SER A 264 24.37 -16.11 -5.97
CA SER A 264 25.64 -16.34 -6.67
C SER A 264 26.76 -16.62 -5.69
N SER A 265 27.64 -17.56 -6.03
CA SER A 265 28.90 -17.80 -5.32
C SER A 265 30.01 -16.82 -5.72
N GLY A 266 29.76 -15.97 -6.73
CA GLY A 266 30.68 -14.93 -7.19
C GLY A 266 30.48 -13.59 -6.45
N SER A 267 31.21 -12.56 -6.88
CA SER A 267 31.16 -11.22 -6.26
C SER A 267 29.89 -10.43 -6.53
N TYR A 268 29.09 -10.85 -7.50
CA TYR A 268 27.87 -10.16 -7.92
C TYR A 268 26.67 -11.11 -7.86
N LEU A 269 25.56 -10.60 -7.33
CA LEU A 269 24.28 -11.30 -7.21
C LEU A 269 23.38 -10.96 -8.41
N GLY A 270 22.45 -11.86 -8.75
CA GLY A 270 21.49 -11.64 -9.83
C GLY A 270 20.40 -10.64 -9.44
N SER A 271 20.06 -9.71 -10.34
CA SER A 271 18.92 -8.80 -10.17
C SER A 271 17.63 -9.43 -10.70
N ALA A 272 16.45 -9.07 -10.21
CA ALA A 272 15.22 -9.56 -10.86
C ALA A 272 15.04 -8.87 -12.22
N ILE A 273 15.12 -7.54 -12.23
CA ILE A 273 15.14 -6.72 -13.45
C ILE A 273 16.40 -5.86 -13.43
N ALA A 274 17.21 -5.93 -14.48
CA ALA A 274 18.35 -5.06 -14.72
C ALA A 274 18.15 -4.28 -16.02
N SER A 275 18.22 -2.96 -15.97
CA SER A 275 17.96 -2.09 -17.13
C SER A 275 18.99 -0.96 -17.25
N GLU A 276 19.46 -0.70 -18.46
CA GLU A 276 20.28 0.49 -18.74
C GLU A 276 19.44 1.77 -18.93
N ASN A 277 18.10 1.65 -18.99
CA ASN A 277 17.19 2.77 -19.25
C ASN A 277 15.93 2.73 -18.37
N ASP A 278 15.06 3.71 -18.55
CA ASP A 278 13.80 3.88 -17.83
C ASP A 278 12.94 2.61 -17.77
N ILE A 279 12.38 2.37 -16.59
CA ILE A 279 11.33 1.40 -16.32
C ILE A 279 10.05 2.19 -16.03
N ILE A 280 9.00 1.93 -16.79
CA ILE A 280 7.74 2.66 -16.78
C ILE A 280 6.59 1.73 -16.38
N VAL A 281 5.82 2.14 -15.38
CA VAL A 281 4.63 1.43 -14.88
C VAL A 281 3.42 2.36 -14.91
N GLU A 282 2.35 1.95 -15.59
CA GLU A 282 1.15 2.76 -15.79
C GLU A 282 -0.13 1.95 -15.51
N ASP A 283 -1.26 2.65 -15.43
CA ASP A 283 -2.60 2.09 -15.24
C ASP A 283 -2.73 1.19 -13.99
N ASN A 284 -3.13 -0.07 -14.14
CA ASN A 284 -3.29 -1.07 -13.08
C ASN A 284 -2.22 -2.17 -13.17
N ALA A 285 -1.13 -1.92 -13.89
CA ALA A 285 -0.09 -2.91 -14.12
C ALA A 285 0.58 -3.36 -12.81
N THR A 286 1.12 -4.57 -12.79
CA THR A 286 1.86 -5.10 -11.64
C THR A 286 3.26 -5.55 -12.05
N ILE A 287 4.27 -5.09 -11.31
CA ILE A 287 5.63 -5.67 -11.34
C ILE A 287 5.87 -6.42 -10.03
N ASN A 288 6.33 -7.67 -10.13
CA ASN A 288 6.75 -8.52 -9.02
C ASN A 288 8.21 -8.97 -9.22
N ALA A 289 9.15 -8.29 -8.59
CA ALA A 289 10.59 -8.51 -8.72
C ALA A 289 11.16 -9.08 -7.41
N ASN A 290 11.71 -10.29 -7.45
CA ASN A 290 12.31 -10.94 -6.28
C ASN A 290 13.76 -11.35 -6.56
N ALA A 291 14.72 -10.92 -5.75
CA ALA A 291 16.12 -11.17 -6.04
C ALA A 291 16.98 -11.35 -4.79
N TYR A 292 18.13 -12.01 -4.97
CA TYR A 292 19.23 -11.95 -4.01
C TYR A 292 20.01 -10.64 -4.17
N GLY A 293 20.28 -10.22 -5.41
CA GLY A 293 20.79 -8.88 -5.72
C GLY A 293 19.69 -7.82 -5.66
N VAL A 294 19.91 -6.70 -6.33
CA VAL A 294 18.89 -5.64 -6.41
C VAL A 294 17.62 -6.19 -7.09
N ALA A 295 16.42 -5.98 -6.53
CA ALA A 295 15.22 -6.49 -7.19
C ALA A 295 14.92 -5.75 -8.50
N ILE A 296 14.90 -4.42 -8.47
CA ILE A 296 14.80 -3.58 -9.66
C ILE A 296 16.02 -2.67 -9.73
N ASN A 297 16.91 -2.94 -10.68
CA ASN A 297 18.15 -2.19 -10.92
C ASN A 297 18.05 -1.44 -12.25
N THR A 298 18.10 -0.11 -12.21
CA THR A 298 18.13 0.68 -13.45
C THR A 298 19.15 1.80 -13.44
N TRP A 299 19.79 2.03 -14.59
CA TRP A 299 20.63 3.21 -14.84
C TRP A 299 19.80 4.43 -15.31
N GLY A 300 18.53 4.22 -15.62
CA GLY A 300 17.54 5.27 -15.87
C GLY A 300 16.71 5.58 -14.64
N ASN A 301 15.46 5.93 -14.88
CA ASN A 301 14.45 6.21 -13.86
C ASN A 301 13.55 4.98 -13.63
N VAL A 302 12.94 4.92 -12.45
CA VAL A 302 11.71 4.15 -12.25
C VAL A 302 10.55 5.14 -12.20
N LYS A 303 9.64 5.07 -13.17
CA LYS A 303 8.49 5.98 -13.32
C LYS A 303 7.20 5.18 -13.21
N ALA A 304 6.55 5.24 -12.07
CA ALA A 304 5.29 4.56 -11.81
C ALA A 304 4.17 5.60 -11.60
N THR A 305 3.16 5.58 -12.47
CA THR A 305 2.02 6.53 -12.43
C THR A 305 0.68 5.86 -12.10
N GLY A 306 0.71 4.56 -11.90
CA GLY A 306 -0.40 3.71 -11.47
C GLY A 306 0.11 2.29 -11.19
N GLY A 307 -0.78 1.43 -10.68
CA GLY A 307 -0.51 0.00 -10.53
C GLY A 307 0.14 -0.39 -9.20
N LYS A 308 0.78 -1.56 -9.20
CA LYS A 308 1.40 -2.18 -8.03
C LYS A 308 2.85 -2.57 -8.29
N ILE A 309 3.75 -2.28 -7.35
CA ILE A 309 5.14 -2.73 -7.39
C ILE A 309 5.43 -3.56 -6.15
N ILE A 310 5.91 -4.78 -6.35
CA ILE A 310 6.46 -5.65 -5.32
C ILE A 310 7.92 -5.86 -5.68
N ALA A 311 8.86 -5.37 -4.85
CA ALA A 311 10.28 -5.44 -5.13
C ALA A 311 11.04 -5.88 -3.86
N LYS A 312 11.49 -7.15 -3.84
CA LYS A 312 12.10 -7.75 -2.64
C LYS A 312 13.53 -8.21 -2.91
N SER A 313 14.47 -7.61 -2.20
CA SER A 313 15.88 -7.97 -2.21
C SER A 313 16.32 -8.47 -0.84
N SER A 314 17.02 -9.62 -0.81
CA SER A 314 17.51 -10.21 0.44
C SER A 314 18.94 -9.79 0.83
N ARG A 315 19.73 -9.22 -0.08
CA ARG A 315 21.13 -8.80 0.18
C ARG A 315 21.53 -7.50 -0.51
N SER A 316 20.59 -6.76 -1.07
CA SER A 316 20.83 -5.48 -1.75
C SER A 316 19.61 -4.56 -1.67
N ASN A 317 19.51 -3.55 -2.53
CA ASN A 317 18.38 -2.63 -2.58
C ASN A 317 17.12 -3.32 -3.13
N GLY A 318 15.93 -2.94 -2.64
CA GLY A 318 14.68 -3.34 -3.30
C GLY A 318 14.59 -2.71 -4.70
N ILE A 319 14.69 -1.39 -4.77
CA ILE A 319 14.75 -0.62 -6.01
C ILE A 319 15.97 0.29 -5.96
N PHE A 320 16.82 0.18 -6.96
CA PHE A 320 17.90 1.11 -7.23
C PHE A 320 17.70 1.78 -8.60
N ALA A 321 17.73 3.11 -8.61
CA ALA A 321 17.76 3.91 -9.83
C ALA A 321 18.95 4.89 -9.78
N GLU A 322 19.77 4.89 -10.83
CA GLU A 322 20.86 5.87 -11.00
C GLU A 322 20.30 7.29 -11.25
N GLN A 323 19.05 7.40 -11.72
CA GLN A 323 18.33 8.67 -11.79
C GLN A 323 17.25 8.74 -10.70
N ASN A 324 16.01 9.08 -11.04
CA ASN A 324 14.93 9.25 -10.07
C ASN A 324 14.11 7.98 -9.89
N ILE A 325 13.56 7.83 -8.68
CA ILE A 325 12.41 6.99 -8.42
C ILE A 325 11.20 7.92 -8.27
N GLU A 326 10.20 7.76 -9.13
CA GLU A 326 8.97 8.56 -9.20
C GLU A 326 7.77 7.63 -9.05
N ILE A 327 7.11 7.68 -7.89
CA ILE A 327 5.97 6.82 -7.53
C ILE A 327 4.73 7.69 -7.35
N LYS A 328 3.73 7.52 -8.21
CA LYS A 328 2.50 8.29 -8.22
C LYS A 328 1.27 7.41 -8.41
N ASN A 329 0.28 7.52 -7.52
CA ASN A 329 -0.94 6.68 -7.53
C ASN A 329 -0.67 5.16 -7.48
N VAL A 330 0.38 4.73 -6.75
CA VAL A 330 0.86 3.35 -6.75
C VAL A 330 0.74 2.74 -5.35
N GLU A 331 0.46 1.43 -5.29
CA GLU A 331 0.74 0.62 -4.10
C GLU A 331 2.11 -0.06 -4.28
N ALA A 332 3.07 0.24 -3.40
CA ALA A 332 4.42 -0.33 -3.45
C ALA A 332 4.77 -1.07 -2.16
N GLU A 333 5.28 -2.29 -2.30
CA GLU A 333 5.84 -3.13 -1.23
C GLU A 333 7.29 -3.42 -1.58
N VAL A 334 8.22 -2.79 -0.86
CA VAL A 334 9.65 -2.79 -1.20
C VAL A 334 10.48 -3.21 0.00
N GLU A 335 11.27 -4.26 -0.17
CA GLU A 335 12.16 -4.81 0.85
C GLU A 335 13.60 -4.79 0.32
N GLY A 336 14.55 -4.33 1.13
CA GLY A 336 15.96 -4.35 0.78
C GLY A 336 16.85 -4.60 2.00
N TYR A 337 17.98 -5.26 1.83
CA TYR A 337 19.02 -5.30 2.87
C TYR A 337 19.78 -3.96 2.95
N HIS A 338 20.02 -3.36 1.79
CA HIS A 338 20.36 -1.94 1.64
C HIS A 338 19.06 -1.14 1.45
N PRO A 339 19.08 0.20 1.25
CA PRO A 339 17.85 0.96 1.18
C PRO A 339 16.81 0.32 0.27
N ALA A 340 15.58 0.16 0.78
CA ALA A 340 14.49 -0.41 0.02
C ALA A 340 14.25 0.43 -1.24
N LEU A 341 14.20 1.76 -1.10
CA LEU A 341 14.22 2.70 -2.21
C LEU A 341 15.53 3.49 -2.22
N TYR A 342 16.31 3.35 -3.28
CA TYR A 342 17.49 4.16 -3.55
C TYR A 342 17.36 4.84 -4.91
N GLY A 343 17.05 6.14 -4.92
CA GLY A 343 17.07 6.97 -6.13
C GLY A 343 18.23 7.95 -6.04
N LYS A 344 19.26 7.79 -6.87
CA LYS A 344 20.45 8.66 -6.80
C LYS A 344 20.14 10.11 -7.19
N GLY A 345 19.29 10.31 -8.20
CA GLY A 345 18.81 11.62 -8.64
C GLY A 345 17.71 12.21 -7.74
N GLY A 346 17.00 11.35 -7.02
CA GLY A 346 15.90 11.73 -6.11
C GLY A 346 14.90 10.60 -5.91
N VAL A 347 14.11 10.71 -4.85
CA VAL A 347 12.92 9.87 -4.64
C VAL A 347 11.71 10.78 -4.46
N SER A 348 10.67 10.55 -5.25
CA SER A 348 9.40 11.27 -5.15
C SER A 348 8.23 10.31 -5.03
N VAL A 349 7.34 10.55 -4.06
CA VAL A 349 6.16 9.74 -3.80
C VAL A 349 4.93 10.66 -3.70
N GLU A 350 3.92 10.43 -4.53
CA GLU A 350 2.71 11.26 -4.60
C GLU A 350 1.44 10.38 -4.62
N ASN A 351 0.42 10.71 -3.82
CA ASN A 351 -0.88 10.01 -3.83
C ASN A 351 -0.76 8.47 -3.73
N SER A 352 0.25 7.97 -3.04
CA SER A 352 0.64 6.56 -3.08
C SER A 352 0.64 5.94 -1.70
N LYS A 353 0.59 4.60 -1.67
CA LYS A 353 0.79 3.79 -0.47
C LYS A 353 2.08 3.00 -0.62
N VAL A 354 3.09 3.31 0.19
CA VAL A 354 4.41 2.67 0.10
C VAL A 354 4.77 2.04 1.44
N THR A 355 5.04 0.74 1.41
CA THR A 355 5.72 0.02 2.50
C THR A 355 7.15 -0.24 2.06
N ALA A 356 8.11 0.34 2.77
CA ALA A 356 9.54 0.22 2.52
C ALA A 356 10.22 -0.32 3.79
N GLU A 357 10.88 -1.46 3.70
CA GLU A 357 11.57 -2.09 4.83
C GLU A 357 13.02 -2.37 4.46
N ALA A 358 13.96 -1.92 5.30
CA ALA A 358 15.36 -2.23 5.09
C ALA A 358 16.19 -2.41 6.36
N ASP A 359 17.28 -3.19 6.26
CA ASP A 359 18.38 -3.24 7.25
C ASP A 359 19.35 -2.04 7.10
N ASP A 360 18.84 -0.95 6.53
CA ASP A 360 19.49 0.33 6.22
C ASP A 360 18.39 1.42 6.22
N VAL A 361 18.67 2.62 5.75
CA VAL A 361 17.66 3.66 5.52
C VAL A 361 16.61 3.13 4.53
N ALA A 362 15.34 3.04 4.93
CA ALA A 362 14.31 2.44 4.08
C ALA A 362 14.08 3.24 2.78
N ILE A 363 14.03 4.57 2.88
CA ILE A 363 13.87 5.46 1.73
C ILE A 363 15.03 6.44 1.67
N TYR A 364 15.92 6.27 0.71
CA TYR A 364 17.17 7.02 0.63
C TYR A 364 17.37 7.70 -0.72
N SER A 365 17.92 8.91 -0.66
CA SER A 365 18.53 9.57 -1.80
C SER A 365 19.75 10.40 -1.37
N PRO A 366 20.87 10.35 -2.13
CA PRO A 366 21.92 11.35 -1.99
C PRO A 366 21.49 12.73 -2.51
N ALA A 367 20.38 12.81 -3.24
CA ALA A 367 19.70 14.05 -3.59
C ALA A 367 18.52 14.27 -2.63
N LYS A 368 17.36 14.66 -3.17
CA LYS A 368 16.19 15.05 -2.40
C LYS A 368 15.18 13.92 -2.31
N VAL A 369 14.55 13.77 -1.14
CA VAL A 369 13.33 12.96 -0.97
C VAL A 369 12.12 13.87 -0.84
N THR A 370 11.07 13.64 -1.65
CA THR A 370 9.80 14.39 -1.59
C THR A 370 8.62 13.44 -1.48
N ILE A 371 7.77 13.63 -0.47
CA ILE A 371 6.58 12.81 -0.24
C ILE A 371 5.37 13.74 -0.13
N THR A 372 4.31 13.46 -0.86
CA THR A 372 3.11 14.31 -0.88
C THR A 372 1.84 13.47 -0.92
N ASN A 373 0.86 13.82 -0.08
CA ASN A 373 -0.46 13.19 -0.05
C ASN A 373 -0.42 11.65 -0.04
N SER A 374 0.50 11.06 0.71
CA SER A 374 0.80 9.62 0.64
C SER A 374 0.74 8.94 2.01
N ILE A 375 0.52 7.62 2.00
CA ILE A 375 0.65 6.76 3.18
C ILE A 375 1.99 6.04 3.06
N ILE A 376 2.89 6.29 3.99
CA ILE A 376 4.23 5.70 3.99
C ILE A 376 4.42 4.90 5.27
N LYS A 377 4.89 3.66 5.12
CA LYS A 377 5.48 2.88 6.20
C LYS A 377 6.93 2.61 5.85
N ALA A 378 7.86 3.28 6.53
CA ALA A 378 9.30 3.16 6.35
C ALA A 378 9.91 2.50 7.58
N THR A 379 10.43 1.28 7.45
CA THR A 379 10.98 0.52 8.58
C THR A 379 12.48 0.36 8.42
N SER A 380 13.22 0.90 9.37
CA SER A 380 14.69 0.86 9.47
C SER A 380 15.13 0.47 10.89
N PRO A 381 16.31 -0.15 11.06
CA PRO A 381 16.87 -0.47 12.36
C PRO A 381 17.35 0.78 13.12
N ASP A 382 17.57 0.62 14.42
CA ASP A 382 18.22 1.65 15.26
C ASP A 382 19.57 2.08 14.65
N ASN A 383 19.95 3.35 14.83
CA ASN A 383 21.11 4.01 14.20
C ASN A 383 20.96 4.40 12.71
N TYR A 384 19.82 4.10 12.09
CA TYR A 384 19.50 4.55 10.73
C TYR A 384 18.27 5.45 10.74
N ASP A 385 18.25 6.46 9.87
CA ASP A 385 17.03 7.22 9.58
C ASP A 385 16.07 6.31 8.78
N GLY A 386 14.76 6.51 8.91
CA GLY A 386 13.81 5.77 8.06
C GLY A 386 13.70 6.40 6.66
N ILE A 387 13.77 7.73 6.58
CA ILE A 387 13.60 8.50 5.35
C ILE A 387 14.65 9.61 5.28
N ARG A 388 15.57 9.52 4.30
CA ARG A 388 16.69 10.47 4.20
C ARG A 388 16.98 10.92 2.77
N GLY A 389 16.90 12.23 2.55
CA GLY A 389 17.51 12.91 1.40
C GLY A 389 18.69 13.76 1.86
N ASN A 390 19.91 13.49 1.39
CA ASN A 390 21.09 14.25 1.84
C ASN A 390 21.04 15.74 1.47
N THR A 391 20.30 16.12 0.41
CA THR A 391 20.08 17.54 0.05
C THR A 391 18.72 18.07 0.51
N GLY A 392 17.99 17.28 1.30
CA GLY A 392 16.75 17.67 1.95
C GLY A 392 15.65 16.61 1.83
N THR A 393 14.82 16.54 2.86
CA THR A 393 13.59 15.74 2.91
C THR A 393 12.40 16.70 3.03
N LYS A 394 11.41 16.57 2.13
CA LYS A 394 10.16 17.37 2.19
C LYS A 394 8.94 16.47 2.17
N ILE A 395 8.09 16.59 3.19
CA ILE A 395 6.88 15.79 3.35
C ILE A 395 5.68 16.72 3.56
N SER A 396 4.60 16.47 2.84
CA SER A 396 3.37 17.24 2.99
C SER A 396 2.10 16.40 2.81
N GLY A 397 1.03 16.74 3.53
CA GLY A 397 -0.29 16.09 3.35
C GLY A 397 -0.29 14.59 3.64
N SER A 398 0.70 14.05 4.35
CA SER A 398 0.98 12.61 4.36
C SER A 398 0.77 11.96 5.72
N TRP A 399 0.57 10.64 5.70
CA TRP A 399 0.57 9.79 6.88
C TRP A 399 1.84 8.96 6.86
N ILE A 400 2.75 9.24 7.80
CA ILE A 400 4.07 8.61 7.85
C ILE A 400 4.17 7.77 9.11
N GLU A 401 4.47 6.50 8.93
CA GLU A 401 4.94 5.59 9.97
C GLU A 401 6.41 5.28 9.67
N THR A 402 7.30 5.70 10.57
CA THR A 402 8.74 5.48 10.43
C THR A 402 9.32 4.82 11.68
N SER A 403 10.49 4.21 11.57
CA SER A 403 11.31 3.76 12.70
C SER A 403 12.76 4.21 12.55
N GLY A 404 13.61 3.84 13.51
CA GLY A 404 15.01 4.24 13.57
C GLY A 404 15.23 5.57 14.29
N ASP A 405 16.38 6.19 14.06
CA ASP A 405 16.88 7.37 14.78
C ASP A 405 16.36 8.70 14.19
N GLU A 406 15.26 8.63 13.45
CA GLU A 406 14.72 9.72 12.64
C GLU A 406 14.51 11.02 13.43
N THR A 407 15.18 12.09 12.99
CA THR A 407 15.05 13.43 13.58
C THR A 407 14.44 14.47 12.64
N PHE A 408 14.56 14.27 11.32
CA PHE A 408 14.31 15.29 10.29
C PHE A 408 14.92 16.67 10.60
N ALA A 409 16.04 16.76 11.32
CA ALA A 409 16.55 18.05 11.82
C ALA A 409 17.30 18.88 10.76
N ASP A 410 17.60 18.30 9.60
CA ASP A 410 18.49 18.89 8.59
C ASP A 410 17.87 20.06 7.81
N GLU A 411 16.54 20.17 7.78
CA GLU A 411 15.81 21.21 7.06
C GLU A 411 14.81 21.91 8.00
N PRO A 412 14.59 23.24 7.87
CA PRO A 412 13.58 23.93 8.64
C PRO A 412 12.17 23.51 8.18
N ASN A 413 11.37 22.98 9.11
CA ASN A 413 9.99 22.54 8.87
C ASN A 413 9.86 21.57 7.66
N PRO A 414 10.55 20.42 7.69
CA PRO A 414 10.58 19.49 6.56
C PRO A 414 9.25 18.78 6.35
N ILE A 415 8.38 18.80 7.37
CA ILE A 415 7.09 18.14 7.37
C ILE A 415 6.00 19.18 7.60
N THR A 416 4.95 19.15 6.78
CA THR A 416 3.81 20.06 6.87
C THR A 416 2.50 19.32 6.67
N ASN A 417 1.43 19.73 7.36
CA ASN A 417 0.07 19.16 7.22
C ASN A 417 0.07 17.62 7.15
N SER A 418 0.76 16.96 8.07
CA SER A 418 1.00 15.51 8.04
C SER A 418 0.85 14.91 9.43
N VAL A 419 0.67 13.60 9.49
CA VAL A 419 0.81 12.80 10.71
C VAL A 419 2.12 12.04 10.62
N LEU A 420 2.92 12.12 11.69
CA LEU A 420 4.19 11.41 11.79
C LEU A 420 4.19 10.51 13.03
N PHE A 421 4.34 9.22 12.82
CA PHE A 421 4.72 8.24 13.84
C PHE A 421 6.20 7.92 13.69
N ASN A 422 6.97 8.08 14.78
CA ASN A 422 8.28 7.45 14.91
C ASN A 422 8.20 6.34 15.96
N GLY A 423 8.35 5.10 15.51
CA GLY A 423 7.91 3.92 16.24
C GLY A 423 6.42 4.01 16.56
N ASN A 424 6.07 3.74 17.82
CA ASN A 424 4.68 3.76 18.28
C ASN A 424 4.19 5.15 18.71
N ASN A 425 5.00 6.21 18.59
CA ASN A 425 4.65 7.54 19.07
C ASN A 425 4.37 8.47 17.89
N GLY A 426 3.12 8.90 17.78
CA GLY A 426 2.58 9.74 16.72
C GLY A 426 2.29 11.16 17.18
N LYS A 427 2.44 12.10 16.24
CA LYS A 427 2.01 13.48 16.40
C LYS A 427 1.47 14.07 15.10
N THR A 428 0.54 15.00 15.23
CA THR A 428 0.11 15.86 14.11
C THR A 428 1.07 17.02 13.90
N ILE A 429 1.31 17.39 12.64
CA ILE A 429 2.09 18.56 12.26
C ILE A 429 1.25 19.40 11.30
N GLY A 430 0.84 20.60 11.73
CA GLY A 430 -0.10 21.45 10.98
C GLY A 430 -1.52 20.91 10.99
N ASN A 431 -2.21 20.95 9.85
CA ASN A 431 -3.62 20.56 9.72
C ASN A 431 -3.82 19.50 8.62
N PRO A 432 -3.34 18.26 8.80
CA PRO A 432 -3.53 17.17 7.84
C PRO A 432 -5.00 16.84 7.54
N GLN A 433 -5.28 16.62 6.26
CA GLN A 433 -6.35 15.70 5.83
C GLN A 433 -5.72 14.32 5.64
N ILE A 434 -6.39 13.24 6.06
CA ILE A 434 -5.83 11.89 5.84
C ILE A 434 -5.80 11.56 4.33
N PRO A 435 -4.67 11.08 3.80
CA PRO A 435 -4.50 10.85 2.35
C PRO A 435 -5.24 9.60 1.85
N GLY A 436 -5.53 8.66 2.74
CA GLY A 436 -6.14 7.36 2.47
C GLY A 436 -6.77 6.77 3.71
N ASP A 437 -7.12 5.49 3.65
CA ASP A 437 -7.54 4.76 4.85
C ASP A 437 -6.32 4.56 5.77
N VAL A 438 -6.43 4.99 7.02
CA VAL A 438 -5.34 4.96 8.00
C VAL A 438 -5.79 4.32 9.30
N THR A 439 -4.83 3.77 10.04
CA THR A 439 -5.08 3.09 11.31
C THR A 439 -4.07 3.53 12.35
N VAL A 440 -4.56 3.88 13.55
CA VAL A 440 -3.74 3.97 14.76
C VAL A 440 -3.81 2.62 15.46
N GLY A 441 -2.72 1.86 15.42
CA GLY A 441 -2.64 0.52 16.00
C GLY A 441 -2.73 0.51 17.52
N LYS A 442 -3.00 -0.67 18.09
CA LYS A 442 -3.29 -0.85 19.53
C LYS A 442 -2.19 -0.31 20.46
N ASP A 443 -0.94 -0.53 20.10
CA ASP A 443 0.22 -0.11 20.90
C ASP A 443 0.71 1.30 20.53
N MET A 444 0.01 1.99 19.63
CA MET A 444 0.37 3.31 19.15
C MET A 444 -0.32 4.41 19.96
N THR A 445 0.38 5.53 20.10
CA THR A 445 -0.15 6.76 20.69
C THR A 445 -0.12 7.87 19.66
N LEU A 446 -1.12 8.74 19.64
CA LEU A 446 -1.18 9.90 18.72
C LEU A 446 -1.55 11.16 19.49
N ASP A 447 -0.67 12.16 19.49
CA ASP A 447 -0.95 13.50 20.05
C ASP A 447 -1.43 14.44 18.94
N ILE A 448 -2.68 14.92 19.08
CA ILE A 448 -3.24 16.01 18.30
C ILE A 448 -3.04 17.27 19.15
N ALA A 449 -1.90 17.93 18.94
CA ALA A 449 -1.47 19.07 19.73
C ALA A 449 -2.44 20.26 19.65
N LYS A 450 -2.30 21.20 20.59
CA LYS A 450 -3.03 22.47 20.52
C LYS A 450 -2.68 23.20 19.22
N ASP A 451 -3.67 23.82 18.59
CA ASP A 451 -3.55 24.56 17.32
C ASP A 451 -3.25 23.69 16.07
N THR A 452 -3.30 22.36 16.20
CA THR A 452 -3.29 21.41 15.07
C THR A 452 -4.63 20.73 14.90
N SER A 453 -4.80 20.01 13.78
CA SER A 453 -6.01 19.23 13.54
C SER A 453 -5.77 17.97 12.73
N ILE A 454 -6.74 17.06 12.77
CA ILE A 454 -6.89 15.99 11.77
C ILE A 454 -8.26 16.13 11.14
N THR A 455 -8.31 15.98 9.82
CA THR A 455 -9.56 15.91 9.06
C THR A 455 -9.68 14.58 8.34
N VAL A 456 -10.86 13.96 8.41
CA VAL A 456 -11.23 12.72 7.72
C VAL A 456 -12.15 13.08 6.53
N PRO A 457 -11.64 13.10 5.28
CA PRO A 457 -12.41 13.49 4.11
C PRO A 457 -13.42 12.43 3.64
N ASP A 458 -14.23 12.78 2.63
CA ASP A 458 -15.14 11.87 1.93
C ASP A 458 -14.43 10.57 1.48
N LYS A 459 -15.10 9.43 1.69
CA LYS A 459 -14.65 8.07 1.32
C LYS A 459 -13.34 7.63 1.96
N LYS A 460 -12.88 8.29 3.02
CA LYS A 460 -11.70 7.88 3.79
C LYS A 460 -12.11 7.36 5.15
N THR A 461 -11.36 6.37 5.63
CA THR A 461 -11.58 5.74 6.92
C THR A 461 -10.43 6.00 7.86
N PHE A 462 -10.74 6.54 9.03
CA PHE A 462 -9.82 6.61 10.17
C PHE A 462 -10.21 5.53 11.19
N THR A 463 -9.29 4.61 11.47
CA THR A 463 -9.51 3.54 12.45
C THR A 463 -8.60 3.76 13.66
N ASN A 464 -9.15 3.74 14.87
CA ASN A 464 -8.39 3.83 16.12
C ASN A 464 -8.53 2.58 16.97
N HIS A 465 -7.40 1.92 17.18
CA HIS A 465 -7.19 0.88 18.18
C HIS A 465 -6.29 1.32 19.33
N GLY A 466 -5.56 2.43 19.16
CA GLY A 466 -4.57 2.93 20.10
C GLY A 466 -5.09 4.03 21.02
N LYS A 467 -4.16 4.81 21.57
CA LYS A 467 -4.47 5.95 22.43
C LYS A 467 -4.30 7.26 21.66
N ILE A 468 -5.34 8.08 21.63
CA ILE A 468 -5.29 9.40 21.00
C ILE A 468 -5.48 10.48 22.08
N ASP A 469 -4.57 11.44 22.15
CA ASP A 469 -4.68 12.62 23.02
C ASP A 469 -5.09 13.82 22.16
N VAL A 470 -6.28 14.37 22.40
CA VAL A 470 -6.87 15.43 21.55
C VAL A 470 -6.85 16.77 22.29
N LYS A 471 -5.85 17.61 21.99
CA LYS A 471 -5.77 19.00 22.46
C LYS A 471 -6.14 20.02 21.38
N GLY A 472 -6.01 19.61 20.11
CA GLY A 472 -6.40 20.38 18.92
C GLY A 472 -7.83 20.08 18.48
N THR A 473 -8.02 19.86 17.18
CA THR A 473 -9.35 19.53 16.61
C THR A 473 -9.31 18.24 15.80
N PHE A 474 -10.31 17.38 15.99
CA PHE A 474 -10.56 16.22 15.13
C PHE A 474 -11.86 16.43 14.37
N THR A 475 -11.79 16.44 13.03
CA THR A 475 -12.95 16.71 12.17
C THR A 475 -13.24 15.52 11.27
N LYS A 476 -14.49 15.09 11.25
CA LYS A 476 -15.01 14.14 10.26
C LYS A 476 -15.88 14.91 9.26
N GLU A 477 -15.43 15.00 8.01
CA GLU A 477 -16.23 15.61 6.94
C GLU A 477 -17.41 14.71 6.53
N GLU A 478 -18.36 15.26 5.80
CA GLU A 478 -19.45 14.48 5.21
C GLU A 478 -18.87 13.39 4.29
N GLY A 479 -19.30 12.14 4.49
CA GLY A 479 -18.79 10.98 3.76
C GLY A 479 -17.52 10.34 4.33
N GLY A 480 -16.87 10.96 5.32
CA GLY A 480 -15.77 10.36 6.08
C GLY A 480 -16.25 9.33 7.10
N THR A 481 -15.43 8.30 7.36
CA THR A 481 -15.73 7.21 8.31
C THR A 481 -14.71 7.20 9.45
N VAL A 482 -15.20 7.09 10.70
CA VAL A 482 -14.36 7.00 11.90
C VAL A 482 -14.79 5.78 12.70
N ILE A 483 -13.85 4.88 12.97
CA ILE A 483 -14.05 3.65 13.72
C ILE A 483 -13.13 3.69 14.94
N CYS A 484 -13.67 3.48 16.14
CA CYS A 484 -12.89 3.41 17.36
C CYS A 484 -13.38 2.25 18.22
N ASP A 485 -12.45 1.41 18.66
CA ASP A 485 -12.65 0.45 19.76
C ASP A 485 -11.81 0.80 21.00
N SER A 486 -10.93 1.80 20.89
CA SER A 486 -10.27 2.48 21.99
C SER A 486 -10.73 3.94 22.04
N HIS A 487 -11.19 4.38 23.21
CA HIS A 487 -11.80 5.69 23.42
C HIS A 487 -10.99 6.52 24.42
N SER A 488 -10.94 7.82 24.16
CA SER A 488 -10.30 8.83 25.01
C SER A 488 -11.08 10.14 24.94
N GLY A 489 -10.86 11.01 25.93
CA GLY A 489 -11.45 12.34 25.97
C GLY A 489 -12.84 12.41 26.58
N GLY A 490 -13.40 13.62 26.67
CA GLY A 490 -14.66 13.86 27.37
C GLY A 490 -14.62 13.60 28.89
N THR A 491 -15.67 14.07 29.56
CA THR A 491 -15.87 13.91 31.00
C THR A 491 -17.22 13.23 31.24
N ALA A 492 -17.24 12.15 32.02
CA ALA A 492 -18.50 11.54 32.47
C ALA A 492 -19.12 12.37 33.60
N THR A 493 -20.44 12.45 33.68
CA THR A 493 -21.17 13.13 34.76
C THR A 493 -21.99 12.12 35.56
N CYS A 494 -22.66 12.59 36.62
CA CYS A 494 -23.53 11.76 37.46
C CYS A 494 -24.69 11.08 36.72
N VAL A 495 -25.01 11.49 35.48
CA VAL A 495 -26.07 10.90 34.67
C VAL A 495 -25.69 10.59 33.22
N LYS A 496 -24.53 11.04 32.74
CA LYS A 496 -24.07 10.82 31.36
C LYS A 496 -22.68 10.22 31.31
N LYS A 497 -22.46 9.35 30.33
CA LYS A 497 -21.14 8.78 30.02
C LYS A 497 -20.25 9.83 29.37
N ALA A 498 -18.94 9.60 29.39
CA ALA A 498 -18.01 10.42 28.63
C ALA A 498 -18.27 10.25 27.13
N THR A 499 -18.10 11.32 26.36
CA THR A 499 -18.16 11.30 24.89
C THR A 499 -16.75 11.31 24.33
N CYS A 500 -16.42 10.38 23.45
CA CYS A 500 -15.07 10.26 22.89
C CYS A 500 -14.73 11.44 21.96
N ASP A 501 -13.58 12.07 22.17
CA ASP A 501 -13.17 13.26 21.40
C ASP A 501 -12.92 12.96 19.91
N VAL A 502 -12.73 11.68 19.55
CA VAL A 502 -12.44 11.24 18.17
C VAL A 502 -13.71 10.80 17.44
N CYS A 503 -14.40 9.76 17.94
CA CYS A 503 -15.58 9.20 17.25
C CYS A 503 -16.92 9.76 17.72
N GLN A 504 -16.94 10.58 18.78
CA GLN A 504 -18.16 11.17 19.37
C GLN A 504 -19.16 10.13 19.93
N ALA A 505 -18.72 8.89 20.15
CA ALA A 505 -19.52 7.87 20.82
C ALA A 505 -19.42 7.99 22.35
N GLU A 506 -20.51 7.67 23.05
CA GLU A 506 -20.51 7.54 24.51
C GLU A 506 -19.74 6.29 24.95
N TYR A 507 -18.93 6.39 26.00
CA TYR A 507 -18.11 5.28 26.48
C TYR A 507 -17.84 5.35 27.99
N GLY A 508 -17.35 4.23 28.55
CA GLY A 508 -17.09 4.10 29.98
C GLY A 508 -18.35 4.05 30.84
N ASP A 509 -18.14 4.17 32.15
CA ASP A 509 -19.20 4.31 33.14
C ASP A 509 -19.48 5.79 33.43
N ILE A 510 -20.65 6.07 33.99
CA ILE A 510 -20.98 7.41 34.51
C ILE A 510 -20.16 7.68 35.78
N ASP A 511 -19.87 8.96 36.05
CA ASP A 511 -19.19 9.35 37.28
C ASP A 511 -20.21 9.89 38.28
N PHE A 512 -20.62 9.04 39.22
CA PHE A 512 -21.62 9.38 40.24
C PHE A 512 -21.25 10.58 41.11
N ASN A 513 -19.97 10.94 41.20
CA ASN A 513 -19.51 12.06 42.02
C ASN A 513 -19.31 13.34 41.20
N ASN A 514 -19.35 13.28 39.87
CA ASN A 514 -19.20 14.46 39.04
C ASN A 514 -20.55 15.15 38.77
N HIS A 515 -20.87 16.11 39.64
CA HIS A 515 -22.07 16.95 39.55
C HIS A 515 -21.75 18.31 38.91
N GLU A 516 -21.94 18.41 37.60
CA GLU A 516 -21.78 19.69 36.90
C GLU A 516 -22.94 20.65 37.25
N GLY A 517 -22.62 21.92 37.53
CA GLY A 517 -23.64 22.96 37.66
C GLY A 517 -24.56 22.89 38.89
N LEU A 518 -24.08 22.34 40.01
CA LEU A 518 -24.81 22.34 41.29
C LEU A 518 -25.42 23.72 41.61
N LYS A 519 -26.73 23.75 41.82
CA LYS A 519 -27.48 24.97 42.17
C LYS A 519 -27.37 25.25 43.66
N TYR A 520 -26.81 26.41 43.98
CA TYR A 520 -26.73 26.89 45.35
C TYR A 520 -28.08 27.41 45.85
N VAL A 521 -28.45 27.03 47.07
CA VAL A 521 -29.60 27.56 47.81
C VAL A 521 -29.15 28.08 49.16
N GLU A 522 -29.34 29.38 49.38
CA GLU A 522 -29.00 30.06 50.63
C GLU A 522 -29.91 29.63 51.78
N ALA A 523 -29.37 29.55 52.99
CA ALA A 523 -30.15 29.25 54.19
C ALA A 523 -31.22 30.33 54.44
N LYS A 524 -32.43 29.89 54.78
CA LYS A 524 -33.55 30.78 55.14
C LYS A 524 -34.12 30.35 56.48
N ALA A 525 -34.22 31.28 57.43
CA ALA A 525 -34.83 30.99 58.72
C ALA A 525 -36.33 30.68 58.58
N ALA A 526 -36.83 29.73 59.37
CA ALA A 526 -38.26 29.43 59.45
C ALA A 526 -39.02 30.55 60.18
N THR A 527 -40.26 30.82 59.77
CA THR A 527 -41.17 31.74 60.45
C THR A 527 -42.35 30.97 61.06
N LYS A 528 -43.30 31.68 61.70
CA LYS A 528 -44.55 31.06 62.17
C LYS A 528 -45.43 30.62 60.99
N GLU A 529 -45.27 31.24 59.82
CA GLU A 529 -46.10 31.05 58.63
C GLU A 529 -45.45 30.17 57.55
N GLN A 530 -44.12 30.18 57.44
CA GLN A 530 -43.35 29.50 56.38
C GLN A 530 -42.22 28.65 56.95
N GLU A 531 -41.97 27.50 56.32
CA GLU A 531 -40.77 26.70 56.60
C GLU A 531 -39.51 27.45 56.15
N GLY A 532 -38.41 27.20 56.84
CA GLY A 532 -37.07 27.63 56.45
C GLY A 532 -36.32 26.50 55.75
N ASN A 533 -35.06 26.74 55.43
CA ASN A 533 -34.14 25.73 54.93
C ASN A 533 -32.72 25.98 55.43
N ILE A 534 -31.92 24.92 55.53
CA ILE A 534 -30.47 25.04 55.68
C ILE A 534 -29.85 25.49 54.36
N GLU A 535 -28.57 25.83 54.39
CA GLU A 535 -27.78 26.00 53.16
C GLU A 535 -27.58 24.64 52.48
N TYR A 536 -27.78 24.57 51.16
CA TYR A 536 -27.53 23.34 50.40
C TYR A 536 -27.24 23.60 48.92
N TRP A 537 -26.75 22.57 48.24
CA TRP A 537 -26.57 22.50 46.79
C TRP A 537 -27.48 21.43 46.20
N TYR A 538 -28.08 21.70 45.06
CA TYR A 538 -28.99 20.78 44.37
C TYR A 538 -28.48 20.45 42.97
N CYS A 539 -28.39 19.17 42.64
CA CYS A 539 -28.07 18.71 41.29
C CYS A 539 -29.35 18.50 40.50
N GLU A 540 -29.60 19.31 39.48
CA GLU A 540 -30.81 19.15 38.65
C GLU A 540 -30.81 17.87 37.83
N ASP A 541 -29.62 17.39 37.44
CA ASP A 541 -29.46 16.23 36.58
C ASP A 541 -29.91 14.94 37.26
N CYS A 542 -29.53 14.74 38.54
CA CYS A 542 -29.86 13.52 39.29
C CYS A 542 -30.90 13.73 40.41
N GLY A 543 -31.32 14.97 40.68
CA GLY A 543 -32.33 15.29 41.69
C GLY A 543 -31.84 15.18 43.14
N LYS A 544 -30.53 15.08 43.37
CA LYS A 544 -29.93 14.93 44.70
C LYS A 544 -29.56 16.27 45.35
N TYR A 545 -29.48 16.25 46.67
CA TYR A 545 -29.16 17.40 47.53
C TYR A 545 -27.82 17.16 48.23
N PHE A 546 -27.03 18.21 48.42
CA PHE A 546 -25.68 18.14 48.97
C PHE A 546 -25.44 19.24 49.99
N ALA A 547 -24.72 18.92 51.05
CA ALA A 547 -24.34 19.87 52.10
C ALA A 547 -23.09 20.71 51.75
N ASP A 548 -22.43 20.42 50.62
CA ASP A 548 -21.21 21.08 50.18
C ASP A 548 -21.22 21.36 48.68
N LYS A 549 -20.38 22.31 48.27
CA LYS A 549 -20.25 22.76 46.87
C LYS A 549 -19.67 21.68 45.94
N GLY A 550 -18.92 20.71 46.46
CA GLY A 550 -18.29 19.65 45.68
C GLY A 550 -19.24 18.50 45.34
N GLY A 551 -20.40 18.43 45.98
CA GLY A 551 -21.34 17.32 45.79
C GLY A 551 -20.89 16.02 46.44
N GLU A 552 -19.98 16.07 47.42
CA GLU A 552 -19.43 14.88 48.07
C GLU A 552 -20.31 14.39 49.24
N LYS A 553 -21.07 15.29 49.88
CA LYS A 553 -21.91 15.00 51.05
C LYS A 553 -23.39 15.07 50.67
N GLU A 554 -23.89 13.98 50.11
CA GLU A 554 -25.32 13.81 49.84
C GLU A 554 -26.15 13.91 51.14
N ILE A 555 -27.26 14.65 51.08
CA ILE A 555 -28.26 14.79 52.14
C ILE A 555 -29.65 14.48 51.57
N ALA A 556 -30.60 14.09 52.42
CA ALA A 556 -31.96 13.91 51.95
C ALA A 556 -32.64 15.27 51.76
N GLN A 557 -33.58 15.37 50.82
CA GLN A 557 -34.40 16.57 50.64
C GLN A 557 -35.06 17.00 51.95
N ALA A 558 -35.53 16.05 52.76
CA ALA A 558 -36.17 16.32 54.04
C ALA A 558 -35.23 17.03 55.04
N ASP A 559 -33.93 16.73 54.98
CA ASP A 559 -32.91 17.34 55.86
C ASP A 559 -32.63 18.79 55.47
N THR A 560 -33.04 19.20 54.27
CA THR A 560 -32.91 20.59 53.84
C THR A 560 -33.91 21.52 54.52
N VAL A 561 -35.03 20.98 55.05
CA VAL A 561 -36.18 21.75 55.51
C VAL A 561 -36.09 22.05 57.01
N ILE A 562 -36.28 23.31 57.39
CA ILE A 562 -36.42 23.73 58.79
C ILE A 562 -37.90 23.97 59.08
N ALA A 563 -38.47 23.17 59.99
CA ALA A 563 -39.88 23.26 60.36
C ALA A 563 -40.27 24.66 60.89
N LYS A 564 -41.55 25.02 60.70
CA LYS A 564 -42.12 26.29 61.20
C LYS A 564 -41.97 26.42 62.72
N LEU A 565 -41.84 27.66 63.19
CA LEU A 565 -41.82 27.92 64.63
C LEU A 565 -43.16 27.50 65.28
N PRO A 566 -43.13 26.83 66.44
CA PRO A 566 -44.35 26.41 67.12
C PRO A 566 -45.23 27.62 67.47
N ALA A 567 -46.55 27.45 67.36
CA ALA A 567 -47.50 28.42 67.90
C ALA A 567 -47.35 28.48 69.44
N ASP A 568 -47.47 29.68 70.01
CA ASP A 568 -47.30 29.89 71.45
C ASP A 568 -48.21 28.94 72.25
N PRO A 569 -47.71 28.30 73.33
CA PRO A 569 -48.51 27.32 74.06
C PRO A 569 -49.75 27.98 74.64
N ALA A 570 -50.92 27.45 74.25
CA ALA A 570 -52.19 27.79 74.88
C ALA A 570 -52.10 27.44 76.36
N ALA A 571 -52.21 28.46 77.21
CA ALA A 571 -52.27 28.32 78.65
C ALA A 571 -53.53 27.53 79.04
N ASP A 572 -53.37 26.28 79.43
CA ASP A 572 -54.42 25.52 80.10
C ASP A 572 -54.28 25.70 81.63
N LYS A 573 -55.40 26.06 82.26
CA LYS A 573 -55.53 26.37 83.69
C LYS A 573 -56.28 25.23 84.37
N ASN A 574 -55.95 25.06 85.66
CA ASN A 574 -56.63 24.30 86.72
C ASN A 574 -56.29 22.79 86.81
N LYS A 575 -55.55 22.39 87.88
CA LYS A 575 -55.98 22.12 89.28
C LYS A 575 -56.60 20.72 89.39
N ASP A 576 -56.38 19.90 90.41
CA ASP A 576 -55.98 20.05 91.81
C ASP A 576 -55.52 18.64 92.27
N GLN A 577 -54.42 18.50 93.02
CA GLN A 577 -54.36 18.17 94.46
C GLN A 577 -54.13 16.70 94.87
N ASN A 578 -53.03 16.58 95.63
CA ASN A 578 -52.86 15.88 96.90
C ASN A 578 -52.58 14.36 96.97
N ALA A 579 -51.34 14.12 97.39
CA ALA A 579 -50.93 13.48 98.65
C ALA A 579 -50.85 11.94 98.71
N GLY A 580 -49.69 11.46 99.16
CA GLY A 580 -49.59 10.17 99.86
C GLY A 580 -48.33 9.35 99.56
N ASP A 581 -47.31 9.53 100.39
CA ASP A 581 -46.46 8.48 100.99
C ASP A 581 -45.50 7.58 100.17
N LYS A 582 -44.21 7.89 100.37
CA LYS A 582 -43.08 7.06 100.87
C LYS A 582 -42.84 5.62 100.34
N LYS A 583 -41.56 5.45 99.94
CA LYS A 583 -40.66 4.26 100.01
C LYS A 583 -41.02 3.08 99.07
N ASN A 584 -40.09 2.31 98.50
CA ASN A 584 -38.63 2.23 98.60
C ASN A 584 -38.07 1.46 97.37
N ASP A 585 -36.79 1.70 97.07
CA ASP A 585 -35.79 0.79 96.46
C ASP A 585 -36.00 0.35 94.99
N ALA A 586 -35.03 0.34 94.07
CA ALA A 586 -33.57 0.38 94.15
C ALA A 586 -32.95 0.81 92.79
N SER A 587 -31.71 1.34 92.86
CA SER A 587 -30.61 1.25 91.88
C SER A 587 -30.82 1.83 90.45
N ALA A 588 -29.92 2.60 89.84
CA ALA A 588 -28.59 3.08 90.21
C ALA A 588 -28.23 4.30 89.32
N ALA A 589 -27.44 5.18 89.93
CA ALA A 589 -26.47 6.17 89.42
C ALA A 589 -25.91 5.96 87.99
N THR A 590 -25.36 6.93 87.25
CA THR A 590 -25.23 8.42 87.21
C THR A 590 -24.37 8.70 85.97
N GLY A 591 -24.45 9.91 85.40
CA GLY A 591 -23.24 10.56 84.87
C GLY A 591 -23.33 11.07 83.43
N ASP A 592 -23.62 12.36 83.33
CA ASP A 592 -23.28 13.23 82.19
C ASP A 592 -21.76 13.21 81.92
N ASP A 593 -21.34 13.54 80.70
CA ASP A 593 -20.55 14.77 80.49
C ASP A 593 -20.18 15.02 79.02
N SER A 594 -20.42 16.27 78.64
CA SER A 594 -19.99 16.99 77.43
C SER A 594 -18.51 16.77 77.08
N ASN A 595 -18.19 16.44 75.83
CA ASN A 595 -16.80 16.35 75.36
C ASN A 595 -16.44 17.44 74.33
N LEU A 596 -15.91 18.54 74.88
CA LEU A 596 -14.68 19.29 74.59
C LEU A 596 -13.68 18.88 73.47
N ALA A 597 -14.07 18.11 72.43
CA ALA A 597 -13.14 17.75 71.34
C ALA A 597 -13.09 18.76 70.17
N LEU A 598 -13.96 19.79 70.18
CA LEU A 598 -14.10 20.76 69.08
C LEU A 598 -13.24 22.04 69.24
N TRP A 599 -12.41 22.15 70.29
CA TRP A 599 -11.64 23.37 70.58
C TRP A 599 -10.12 23.18 70.75
N ALA A 600 -9.55 22.03 70.37
CA ALA A 600 -8.10 21.76 70.49
C ALA A 600 -7.40 21.29 69.19
N ALA A 601 -7.82 21.78 68.02
CA ALA A 601 -7.07 21.63 66.76
C ALA A 601 -6.68 22.99 66.13
N LEU A 602 -6.76 24.06 66.91
CA LEU A 602 -6.15 25.36 66.63
C LEU A 602 -5.01 25.59 67.63
N LEU A 603 -3.79 25.80 67.08
CA LEU A 603 -2.54 26.25 67.70
C LEU A 603 -1.62 25.21 68.39
N LEU A 604 -0.70 24.63 67.60
CA LEU A 604 0.73 24.58 67.97
C LEU A 604 1.59 24.79 66.71
N LEU A 605 1.93 26.06 66.44
CA LEU A 605 3.10 26.44 65.64
C LEU A 605 4.25 26.74 66.62
N SER A 606 5.33 25.95 66.62
CA SER A 606 6.73 26.42 66.70
C SER A 606 7.73 25.30 67.06
N GLY A 607 8.73 25.09 66.20
CA GLY A 607 10.13 25.14 66.63
C GLY A 607 10.94 23.85 66.82
N CYS A 608 11.84 23.62 65.85
CA CYS A 608 13.24 23.20 66.00
C CYS A 608 13.65 21.71 65.94
N ALA A 609 14.16 21.35 64.76
CA ALA A 609 15.54 20.98 64.46
C ALA A 609 16.16 19.62 64.92
N ALA A 610 16.77 19.00 63.88
CA ALA A 610 18.00 18.20 63.87
C ALA A 610 17.92 16.67 64.12
N GLY A 611 18.37 15.93 63.09
CA GLY A 611 19.31 14.83 63.27
C GLY A 611 18.91 13.47 62.70
N GLY A 612 19.74 12.94 61.79
CA GLY A 612 20.04 11.51 61.81
C GLY A 612 19.62 10.69 60.59
N THR A 613 20.52 10.63 59.61
CA THR A 613 20.78 9.50 58.70
C THR A 613 20.70 8.13 59.38
N VAL A 614 20.29 7.08 58.65
CA VAL A 614 21.03 5.81 58.41
C VAL A 614 20.08 4.70 57.91
N LEU A 615 20.36 4.27 56.67
CA LEU A 615 20.34 2.90 56.11
C LEU A 615 19.70 1.76 56.92
N TYR A 616 18.81 0.98 56.28
CA TYR A 616 19.15 -0.42 56.01
C TYR A 616 18.40 -0.97 54.78
N ARG A 617 19.13 -1.85 54.11
CA ARG A 617 18.94 -2.46 52.80
C ARG A 617 18.62 -3.94 53.04
N ARG A 618 17.95 -4.61 52.09
CA ARG A 618 17.90 -6.10 51.92
C ARG A 618 17.04 -6.85 52.95
N LYS A 619 16.34 -7.95 52.60
CA LYS A 619 16.52 -8.90 51.49
C LYS A 619 15.28 -9.81 51.34
N GLN A 620 15.00 -10.18 50.08
CA GLN A 620 14.66 -11.52 49.55
C GLN A 620 13.56 -12.36 50.22
N ASN A 621 12.55 -12.77 49.45
CA ASN A 621 12.72 -13.76 48.36
C ASN A 621 12.02 -13.32 47.08
#